data_AF-A0A2T0L2C6-F1
#
_entry.id   AF-A0A2T0L2C6-F1
#
_cell.length_a   1.000
_cell.length_b   1.000
_cell.length_c   1.000
_cell.angle_alpha   90.00
_cell.angle_beta   90.00
_cell.angle_gamma   90.00
#
_symmetry.space_group_name_H-M   'P 1'
#
loop_
_entity.id
_entity.type
_entity.pdbx_description
1 polymer ?
#
loop_
_entity_poly.entity_id
_entity_poly.type
_entity_poly.pdbx_seq_one_letter_code
_entity_poly.pdbx_strand_id
1 'polypeptide(L)'
;MNATDEIIGARIPWNKGKLTGQKLPLKLKEIWAIRIRLQLWARVRDLAMCNLAIDSKLRACDRTKLRFCDVCHGPHVASRATVMQQKTQRPVRFEITEQTQFSVEAWIKAAALVSGDFLLPSRPRASTHVSTRQYLRAYINGSRQSGLTTVRTAPSQCAVRKRH
;
A
#
# COMPACT_ATOMS: atom_id res chain seq x y z
N MET A 1 -10.48 33.44 36.86
CA MET A 1 -9.18 33.32 36.16
C MET A 1 -9.22 32.01 35.41
N ASN A 2 -9.44 32.09 34.09
CA ASN A 2 -9.85 30.96 33.26
C ASN A 2 -8.62 30.17 32.82
N ALA A 3 -8.54 28.91 33.26
CA ALA A 3 -7.58 27.94 32.76
C ALA A 3 -8.04 27.42 31.39
N THR A 4 -7.67 28.12 30.33
CA THR A 4 -7.73 27.58 28.97
C THR A 4 -6.40 26.87 28.69
N ASP A 5 -6.30 25.64 29.18
CA ASP A 5 -5.23 24.72 28.77
C ASP A 5 -5.37 24.42 27.28
N GLU A 6 -4.34 24.80 26.53
CA GLU A 6 -4.19 24.61 25.11
C GLU A 6 -4.14 23.11 24.76
N ILE A 7 -5.26 22.56 24.29
CA ILE A 7 -5.31 21.20 23.75
C ILE A 7 -4.58 21.19 22.40
N ILE A 8 -3.32 20.77 22.46
CA ILE A 8 -2.47 20.46 21.30
C ILE A 8 -3.19 19.44 20.40
N GLY A 9 -3.81 19.94 19.32
CA GLY A 9 -4.00 19.30 18.02
C GLY A 9 -4.27 17.80 17.99
N ALA A 10 -5.27 17.30 18.72
CA ALA A 10 -5.73 15.92 18.58
C ALA A 10 -6.29 15.72 17.16
N ARG A 11 -5.52 15.04 16.31
CA ARG A 11 -5.88 14.74 14.91
C ARG A 11 -7.19 13.97 14.88
N ILE A 12 -8.28 14.66 14.54
CA ILE A 12 -9.61 14.07 14.46
C ILE A 12 -9.56 12.95 13.42
N PRO A 13 -9.89 11.69 13.79
CA PRO A 13 -9.96 10.60 12.83
C PRO A 13 -10.92 10.97 11.69
N TRP A 14 -10.56 10.67 10.44
CA TRP A 14 -11.37 10.99 9.25
C TRP A 14 -12.79 10.39 9.29
N ASN A 15 -12.99 9.42 10.17
CA ASN A 15 -14.23 8.69 10.43
C ASN A 15 -14.89 9.03 11.77
N LYS A 16 -14.41 10.03 12.53
CA LYS A 16 -15.04 10.42 13.81
C LYS A 16 -16.50 10.84 13.56
N GLY A 17 -17.44 10.22 14.27
CA GLY A 17 -18.88 10.44 14.11
C GLY A 17 -19.53 9.75 12.90
N LYS A 18 -18.78 8.97 12.11
CA LYS A 18 -19.34 8.16 11.03
C LYS A 18 -19.47 6.71 11.51
N LEU A 19 -20.69 6.17 11.50
CA LEU A 19 -20.94 4.74 11.70
C LEU A 19 -20.33 3.95 10.54
N THR A 20 -19.05 3.57 10.65
CA THR A 20 -18.43 2.66 9.69
C THR A 20 -18.83 1.23 10.05
N GLY A 21 -20.02 0.83 9.59
CA GLY A 21 -20.48 -0.56 9.66
C GLY A 21 -19.66 -1.49 8.77
N GLN A 22 -20.12 -2.74 8.64
CA GLN A 22 -19.53 -3.70 7.72
C GLN A 22 -19.55 -3.13 6.30
N LYS A 23 -18.38 -3.02 5.67
CA LYS A 23 -18.28 -2.62 4.26
C LYS A 23 -18.82 -3.75 3.39
N LEU A 24 -19.60 -3.42 2.37
CA LEU A 24 -20.03 -4.40 1.37
C LEU A 24 -18.80 -5.06 0.72
N PRO A 25 -18.84 -6.36 0.44
CA PRO A 25 -17.79 -7.00 -0.36
C PRO A 25 -17.70 -6.34 -1.75
N LEU A 26 -16.48 -6.27 -2.29
CA LEU A 26 -16.23 -5.73 -3.62
C LEU A 26 -16.91 -6.60 -4.68
N LYS A 27 -17.53 -5.96 -5.67
CA LYS A 27 -18.08 -6.66 -6.84
C LYS A 27 -16.96 -7.10 -7.77
N LEU A 28 -17.17 -8.18 -8.53
CA LEU A 28 -16.17 -8.69 -9.48
C LEU A 28 -15.73 -7.63 -10.50
N LYS A 29 -16.68 -6.81 -11.00
CA LYS A 29 -16.40 -5.70 -11.91
C LYS A 29 -15.46 -4.64 -11.29
N GLU A 30 -15.58 -4.38 -9.99
CA GLU A 30 -14.75 -3.41 -9.27
C GLU A 30 -13.33 -3.96 -9.09
N ILE A 31 -13.20 -5.25 -8.75
CA ILE A 31 -11.90 -5.93 -8.66
C ILE A 31 -11.17 -5.87 -10.01
N TRP A 32 -11.88 -6.14 -11.10
CA TRP A 32 -11.32 -6.07 -12.45
C TRP A 32 -10.88 -4.65 -12.82
N ALA A 33 -11.70 -3.65 -12.53
CA ALA A 33 -11.35 -2.23 -12.74
C ALA A 33 -10.10 -1.83 -11.94
N ILE A 34 -9.95 -2.30 -10.70
CA ILE A 34 -8.75 -2.06 -9.89
C ILE A 34 -7.52 -2.71 -10.54
N ARG A 35 -7.62 -3.99 -10.93
CA ARG A 35 -6.52 -4.72 -11.57
C ARG A 35 -6.03 -4.03 -12.85
N ILE A 36 -6.95 -3.60 -13.71
CA ILE A 36 -6.60 -2.89 -14.95
C ILE A 36 -5.88 -1.59 -14.66
N ARG A 37 -6.39 -0.77 -13.73
CA ARG A 37 -5.74 0.50 -13.38
C ARG A 37 -4.32 0.27 -12.86
N LEU A 38 -4.09 -0.77 -12.07
CA LEU A 38 -2.76 -1.14 -11.58
C LEU A 38 -1.83 -1.60 -12.70
N GLN A 39 -2.34 -2.38 -13.66
CA GLN A 39 -1.59 -2.80 -14.85
C GLN A 39 -1.21 -1.60 -15.74
N LEU A 40 -2.16 -0.71 -16.03
CA LEU A 40 -1.94 0.49 -16.85
C LEU A 40 -0.90 1.43 -16.25
N TRP A 41 -0.86 1.55 -14.92
CA TRP A 41 0.12 2.39 -14.23
C TRP A 41 1.48 1.69 -14.00
N ALA A 42 1.68 0.51 -14.57
CA ALA A 42 2.90 -0.30 -14.45
C ALA A 42 3.36 -0.50 -12.98
N ARG A 43 2.42 -0.53 -12.03
CA ARG A 43 2.72 -0.69 -10.60
C ARG A 43 2.82 -2.16 -10.24
N VAL A 44 3.89 -2.81 -10.71
CA VAL A 44 4.11 -4.28 -10.59
C VAL A 44 3.99 -4.76 -9.15
N ARG A 45 4.57 -4.02 -8.19
CA ARG A 45 4.46 -4.33 -6.75
C ARG A 45 3.01 -4.32 -6.25
N ASP A 46 2.27 -3.26 -6.55
CA ASP A 46 0.92 -3.06 -6.05
C ASP A 46 -0.04 -4.08 -6.66
N LEU A 47 0.19 -4.44 -7.94
CA LEU A 47 -0.52 -5.51 -8.63
C LEU A 47 -0.27 -6.87 -7.98
N ALA A 48 0.99 -7.25 -7.76
CA ALA A 48 1.36 -8.50 -7.09
C ALA A 48 0.75 -8.57 -5.68
N MET A 49 0.84 -7.49 -4.91
CA MET A 49 0.27 -7.39 -3.57
C MET A 49 -1.26 -7.50 -3.56
N CYS A 50 -1.94 -6.90 -4.54
CA CYS A 50 -3.40 -6.95 -4.67
C CYS A 50 -3.87 -8.36 -5.01
N ASN A 51 -3.24 -8.99 -6.01
CA ASN A 51 -3.52 -10.35 -6.45
C ASN A 51 -3.31 -11.36 -5.32
N LEU A 52 -2.18 -11.29 -4.60
CA LEU A 52 -1.93 -12.09 -3.40
C LEU A 52 -3.00 -11.89 -2.30
N ALA A 53 -3.52 -10.67 -2.13
CA ALA A 53 -4.57 -10.41 -1.13
C ALA A 53 -5.87 -11.13 -1.46
N ILE A 54 -6.26 -11.11 -2.73
CA ILE A 54 -7.51 -11.68 -3.21
C ILE A 54 -7.47 -13.20 -3.02
N ASP A 55 -6.36 -13.83 -3.41
CA ASP A 55 -6.20 -15.28 -3.37
C ASP A 55 -6.01 -15.80 -1.94
N SER A 56 -5.10 -15.18 -1.17
CA SER A 56 -4.73 -15.68 0.17
C SER A 56 -5.72 -15.30 1.28
N LYS A 57 -6.50 -14.22 1.08
CA LYS A 57 -7.40 -13.61 2.08
C LYS A 57 -6.72 -13.35 3.42
N LEU A 58 -5.39 -13.20 3.43
CA LEU A 58 -4.62 -12.95 4.63
C LEU A 58 -4.90 -11.56 5.19
N ARG A 59 -4.74 -11.42 6.51
CA ARG A 59 -4.76 -10.11 7.15
C ARG A 59 -3.60 -9.27 6.60
N ALA A 60 -3.79 -7.96 6.55
CA ALA A 60 -2.78 -7.06 5.98
C ALA A 60 -1.40 -7.25 6.64
N CYS A 61 -1.35 -7.41 7.97
CA CYS A 61 -0.13 -7.64 8.72
C CYS A 61 0.56 -8.99 8.43
N ASP A 62 -0.22 -10.04 8.14
CA ASP A 62 0.31 -11.36 7.77
C ASP A 62 0.91 -11.27 6.36
N ARG A 63 0.19 -10.67 5.41
CA ARG A 63 0.66 -10.47 4.02
C ARG A 63 1.94 -9.65 3.93
N THR A 64 2.08 -8.59 4.71
CA THR A 64 3.30 -7.74 4.67
C THR A 64 4.54 -8.42 5.24
N LYS A 65 4.37 -9.54 5.98
CA LYS A 65 5.47 -10.31 6.57
C LYS A 65 5.77 -11.60 5.81
N LEU A 66 5.07 -11.85 4.70
CA LEU A 66 5.39 -12.97 3.80
C LEU A 66 6.83 -12.87 3.32
N ARG A 67 7.52 -14.00 3.33
CA ARG A 67 8.88 -14.15 2.81
C ARG A 67 8.86 -14.77 1.43
N PHE A 68 9.96 -14.61 0.72
CA PHE A 68 10.18 -15.28 -0.57
C PHE A 68 9.93 -16.79 -0.47
N CYS A 69 10.54 -17.46 0.51
CA CYS A 69 10.43 -18.91 0.70
C CYS A 69 9.04 -19.41 1.07
N ASP A 70 8.14 -18.55 1.55
CA ASP A 70 6.76 -18.95 1.88
C ASP A 70 5.94 -19.22 0.60
N VAL A 71 6.35 -18.62 -0.51
CA VAL A 71 5.60 -18.55 -1.77
C VAL A 71 6.36 -19.16 -2.94
N CYS A 72 7.70 -19.18 -2.90
CA CYS A 72 8.54 -19.63 -4.01
C CYS A 72 9.32 -20.89 -3.65
N HIS A 73 9.46 -21.77 -4.64
CA HIS A 73 10.34 -22.93 -4.60
C HIS A 73 11.39 -22.77 -5.71
N GLY A 74 12.61 -22.39 -5.33
CA GLY A 74 13.66 -22.03 -6.29
C GLY A 74 13.26 -20.77 -7.10
N PRO A 75 13.33 -20.79 -8.44
CA PRO A 75 13.01 -19.63 -9.27
C PRO A 75 11.50 -19.47 -9.56
N HIS A 76 10.65 -20.43 -9.16
CA HIS A 76 9.23 -20.47 -9.51
C HIS A 76 8.32 -20.21 -8.31
N VAL A 77 7.19 -19.53 -8.58
CA VAL A 77 6.14 -19.32 -7.57
C VAL A 77 5.29 -20.59 -7.46
N ALA A 78 5.12 -21.11 -6.25
CA ALA A 78 4.32 -22.30 -6.00
C ALA A 78 2.84 -22.06 -6.34
N SER A 79 2.11 -23.11 -6.73
CA SER A 79 0.65 -23.04 -6.91
C SER A 79 -0.12 -23.00 -5.60
N ARG A 80 0.54 -23.38 -4.49
CA ARG A 80 -0.01 -23.33 -3.14
C ARG A 80 1.06 -22.88 -2.16
N ALA A 81 0.67 -22.05 -1.21
CA ALA A 81 1.53 -21.58 -0.13
C ALA A 81 0.89 -21.90 1.23
N THR A 82 1.73 -22.13 2.24
CA THR A 82 1.28 -22.36 3.63
C THR A 82 1.95 -21.33 4.52
N VAL A 83 1.15 -20.54 5.24
CA VAL A 83 1.65 -19.42 6.04
C VAL A 83 1.10 -19.51 7.45
N MET A 84 1.96 -19.27 8.43
CA MET A 84 1.58 -19.19 9.83
C MET A 84 0.89 -17.85 10.12
N GLN A 85 -0.40 -17.86 10.48
CA GLN A 85 -1.09 -16.63 10.88
C GLN A 85 -0.60 -16.14 12.24
N GLN A 86 -0.25 -14.86 12.36
CA GLN A 86 0.32 -14.32 13.60
C GLN A 86 -0.67 -14.33 14.77
N LYS A 87 -1.93 -13.98 14.51
CA LYS A 87 -2.93 -13.85 15.57
C LYS A 87 -3.32 -15.19 16.17
N THR A 88 -3.45 -16.20 15.32
CA THR A 88 -4.00 -17.51 15.70
C THR A 88 -2.94 -18.59 15.83
N GLN A 89 -1.71 -18.35 15.35
CA GLN A 89 -0.62 -19.34 15.27
C GLN A 89 -1.07 -20.63 14.57
N ARG A 90 -1.97 -20.52 13.59
CA ARG A 90 -2.49 -21.65 12.80
C ARG A 90 -2.00 -21.59 11.36
N PRO A 91 -1.56 -22.72 10.80
CA PRO A 91 -1.06 -22.73 9.43
C PRO A 91 -2.26 -22.62 8.50
N VAL A 92 -2.21 -21.67 7.58
CA VAL A 92 -3.24 -21.49 6.57
C VAL A 92 -2.63 -21.76 5.21
N ARG A 93 -3.19 -22.75 4.54
CA ARG A 93 -2.86 -23.09 3.16
C ARG A 93 -3.83 -22.37 2.23
N PHE A 94 -3.31 -21.72 1.21
CA PHE A 94 -4.10 -21.08 0.16
C PHE A 94 -3.53 -21.40 -1.22
N GLU A 95 -4.39 -21.31 -2.22
CA GLU A 95 -4.03 -21.49 -3.62
C GLU A 95 -3.63 -20.15 -4.22
N ILE A 96 -2.64 -20.19 -5.10
CA ILE A 96 -2.13 -19.03 -5.83
C ILE A 96 -2.54 -19.24 -7.27
N THR A 97 -3.41 -18.36 -7.78
CA THR A 97 -3.86 -18.45 -9.18
C THR A 97 -2.70 -18.16 -10.13
N GLU A 98 -2.74 -18.71 -11.34
CA GLU A 98 -1.71 -18.48 -12.36
C GLU A 98 -1.48 -16.98 -12.60
N GLN A 99 -2.55 -16.19 -12.65
CA GLN A 99 -2.46 -14.73 -12.77
C GLN A 99 -1.65 -14.10 -11.63
N THR A 100 -1.84 -14.57 -10.39
CA THR A 100 -1.06 -14.13 -9.24
C THR A 100 0.38 -14.57 -9.37
N GLN A 101 0.65 -15.82 -9.77
CA GLN A 101 2.01 -16.33 -10.01
C GLN A 101 2.78 -15.43 -10.98
N PHE A 102 2.22 -15.13 -12.16
CA PHE A 102 2.85 -14.24 -13.13
C PHE A 102 3.14 -12.85 -12.56
N SER A 103 2.20 -12.26 -11.82
CA SER A 103 2.41 -10.94 -11.22
C SER A 103 3.47 -10.95 -10.12
N VAL A 104 3.55 -12.03 -9.34
CA VAL A 104 4.53 -12.20 -8.26
C VAL A 104 5.92 -12.47 -8.83
N GLU A 105 6.04 -13.32 -9.85
CA GLU A 105 7.30 -13.56 -10.56
C GLU A 105 7.83 -12.28 -11.20
N ALA A 106 6.97 -11.50 -11.86
CA ALA A 106 7.35 -10.21 -12.42
C ALA A 106 7.86 -9.24 -11.33
N TRP A 107 7.24 -9.24 -10.16
CA TRP A 107 7.69 -8.44 -9.03
C TRP A 107 9.04 -8.93 -8.46
N ILE A 108 9.21 -10.24 -8.27
CA ILE A 108 10.46 -10.85 -7.80
C ILE A 108 11.61 -10.49 -8.73
N LYS A 109 11.41 -10.61 -10.04
CA LYS A 109 12.40 -10.23 -11.06
C LYS A 109 12.72 -8.74 -11.01
N ALA A 110 11.71 -7.88 -10.90
CA ALA A 110 11.89 -6.43 -10.86
C ALA A 110 12.58 -5.94 -9.58
N ALA A 111 12.35 -6.61 -8.45
CA ALA A 111 12.92 -6.26 -7.15
C ALA A 111 14.20 -7.05 -6.81
N ALA A 112 14.61 -8.00 -7.66
CA ALA A 112 15.75 -8.89 -7.45
C ALA A 112 15.75 -9.57 -6.07
N LEU A 113 14.59 -10.09 -5.64
CA LEU A 113 14.43 -10.69 -4.31
C LEU A 113 15.14 -12.04 -4.21
N VAL A 114 15.73 -12.31 -3.05
CA VAL A 114 16.35 -13.61 -2.71
C VAL A 114 15.59 -14.31 -1.58
N SER A 115 15.93 -15.58 -1.32
CA SER A 115 15.25 -16.45 -0.35
C SER A 115 15.11 -15.89 1.07
N GLY A 116 16.05 -15.04 1.51
CA GLY A 116 16.00 -14.40 2.83
C GLY A 116 15.06 -13.19 2.92
N ASP A 117 14.59 -12.68 1.78
CA ASP A 117 13.89 -11.41 1.73
C ASP A 117 12.40 -11.54 2.05
N PHE A 118 11.83 -10.43 2.51
CA PHE A 118 10.38 -10.25 2.50
C PHE A 118 9.90 -10.16 1.05
N LEU A 119 8.78 -10.82 0.76
CA LEU A 119 8.15 -10.76 -0.56
C LEU A 119 7.69 -9.34 -0.92
N LEU A 120 7.27 -8.58 0.10
CA LEU A 120 6.79 -7.21 -0.04
C LEU A 120 7.60 -6.30 0.89
N PRO A 121 8.89 -6.06 0.61
CA PRO A 121 9.73 -5.23 1.46
C PRO A 121 9.12 -3.84 1.55
N SER A 122 9.16 -3.23 2.73
CA SER A 122 8.77 -1.83 2.89
C SER A 122 9.48 -1.00 1.83
N ARG A 123 8.80 -0.01 1.24
CA ARG A 123 9.43 0.89 0.25
C ARG A 123 10.80 1.28 0.83
N PRO A 124 11.95 0.98 0.17
CA PRO A 124 13.21 1.51 0.63
C PRO A 124 12.98 3.02 0.80
N ARG A 125 13.48 3.61 1.88
CA ARG A 125 13.37 5.06 2.12
C ARG A 125 14.19 5.83 1.06
N ALA A 126 13.90 5.64 -0.22
CA ALA A 126 14.12 6.62 -1.28
C ALA A 126 13.02 7.68 -1.16
N SER A 127 12.98 8.33 -0.01
CA SER A 127 12.41 9.65 0.12
C SER A 127 13.44 10.47 0.87
N THR A 128 14.44 10.95 0.14
CA THR A 128 14.88 12.33 0.32
C THR A 128 13.61 13.15 0.03
N HIS A 129 12.81 13.37 1.07
CA HIS A 129 11.44 13.84 0.94
C HIS A 129 11.40 15.08 0.05
N VAL A 130 10.76 14.98 -1.12
CA VAL A 130 10.11 16.16 -1.68
C VAL A 130 8.95 16.43 -0.75
N SER A 131 9.11 17.38 0.17
CA SER A 131 8.07 17.70 1.13
C SER A 131 6.79 18.09 0.38
N THR A 132 5.62 17.97 1.02
CA THR A 132 4.35 18.45 0.44
C THR A 132 4.46 19.89 -0.08
N ARG A 133 5.34 20.72 0.52
CA ARG A 133 5.64 22.07 0.05
C ARG A 133 6.45 22.13 -1.25
N GLN A 134 7.34 21.17 -1.53
CA GLN A 134 8.10 21.13 -2.79
C GLN A 134 7.27 20.61 -3.96
N TYR A 135 6.34 19.65 -3.75
CA TYR A 135 5.37 19.25 -4.77
C TYR A 135 4.46 20.43 -5.16
N LEU A 136 4.00 21.19 -4.17
CA LEU A 136 3.18 22.38 -4.42
C LEU A 136 3.95 23.49 -5.15
N ARG A 137 5.25 23.68 -4.89
CA ARG A 137 6.08 24.62 -5.67
C ARG A 137 6.25 24.19 -7.13
N ALA A 138 6.44 22.91 -7.40
CA ALA A 138 6.52 22.41 -8.78
C ALA A 138 5.19 22.61 -9.54
N TYR A 139 4.06 22.36 -8.87
CA TYR A 139 2.72 22.56 -9.44
C TYR A 139 2.39 24.05 -9.67
N ILE A 140 2.70 24.92 -8.70
CA ILE A 140 2.44 26.38 -8.79
C ILE A 140 3.37 27.06 -9.81
N ASN A 141 4.60 26.57 -10.00
CA ASN A 141 5.49 27.10 -11.03
C ASN A 141 5.09 26.63 -12.44
N GLY A 142 4.54 25.43 -12.60
CA GLY A 142 4.01 24.95 -13.88
C GLY A 142 2.74 25.68 -14.32
N SER A 143 1.87 26.07 -13.39
CA SER A 143 0.63 26.80 -13.68
C SER A 143 0.83 28.29 -14.04
N ARG A 144 2.08 28.78 -14.09
CA ARG A 144 2.39 30.13 -14.62
C ARG A 144 2.63 30.15 -16.13
N GLN A 145 2.86 28.99 -16.76
CA GLN A 145 3.03 28.88 -18.22
C GLN A 145 1.76 28.45 -18.96
N SER A 146 0.83 27.77 -18.27
CA SER A 146 -0.52 27.51 -18.78
C SER A 146 -1.50 28.41 -18.03
N GLY A 147 -2.03 29.46 -18.67
CA GLY A 147 -2.95 30.45 -18.10
C GLY A 147 -4.30 29.88 -17.65
N LEU A 148 -4.31 28.97 -16.68
CA LEU A 148 -5.50 28.37 -16.08
C LEU A 148 -5.60 28.82 -14.63
N THR A 149 -6.55 29.72 -14.40
CA THR A 149 -6.97 30.25 -13.10
C THR A 149 -7.31 29.10 -12.15
N THR A 150 -6.45 28.85 -11.17
CA THR A 150 -6.63 27.78 -10.18
C THR A 150 -7.60 28.23 -9.07
N VAL A 151 -8.74 27.56 -8.98
CA VAL A 151 -9.64 27.61 -7.81
C VAL A 151 -8.89 27.10 -6.59
N ARG A 152 -8.88 27.92 -5.54
CA ARG A 152 -8.25 27.69 -4.24
C ARG A 152 -8.50 26.27 -3.71
N THR A 153 -7.45 25.46 -3.62
CA THR A 153 -7.40 24.32 -2.71
C THR A 153 -6.11 24.41 -1.89
N ALA A 154 -6.27 24.74 -0.61
CA ALA A 154 -5.17 24.87 0.34
C ALA A 154 -4.76 23.48 0.87
N PRO A 155 -3.46 23.11 0.82
CA PRO A 155 -2.99 21.88 1.44
C PRO A 155 -2.36 22.18 2.80
N SER A 156 -2.98 21.63 3.84
CA SER A 156 -2.46 21.59 5.21
C SER A 156 -1.21 20.70 5.30
N GLN A 157 -0.22 21.17 6.03
CA GLN A 157 1.09 20.55 6.16
C GLN A 157 1.18 19.77 7.47
N CYS A 158 1.66 18.53 7.43
CA CYS A 158 2.11 17.80 8.61
C CYS A 158 3.63 17.97 8.75
N ALA A 159 4.06 18.65 9.81
CA ALA A 159 5.45 18.74 10.22
C ALA A 159 5.91 17.41 10.83
N VAL A 160 7.02 16.89 10.31
CA VAL A 160 7.81 15.80 10.90
C VAL A 160 8.74 16.44 11.93
N ARG A 161 8.62 16.06 13.21
CA ARG A 161 9.64 16.38 14.23
C ARG A 161 10.44 15.12 14.56
N LYS A 162 11.75 15.19 14.26
CA LYS A 162 12.79 14.21 14.56
C LYS A 162 12.89 14.00 16.09
N ARG A 163 13.08 12.75 16.52
CA ARG A 163 13.47 12.39 17.90
C ARG A 163 15.00 12.37 17.99
N HIS A 164 15.54 13.03 19.01
CA HIS A 164 16.64 12.52 19.83
C HIS A 164 16.01 12.12 21.16
#